data_AF-A0A0J6CFG0-F1
#
_entry.id   AF-A0A0J6CFG0-F1
#
_cell.length_a   1.000
_cell.length_b   1.000
_cell.length_c   1.000
_cell.angle_alpha   90.00
_cell.angle_beta   90.00
_cell.angle_gamma   90.00
#
_symmetry.space_group_name_H-M   'P 1'
#
loop_
_entity.id
_entity.type
_entity.pdbx_description
1 polymer ?
#
loop_
_entity_poly.entity_id
_entity_poly.type
_entity_poly.pdbx_seq_one_letter_code
_entity_poly.pdbx_strand_id
1 'polypeptide(L)'
;MKEKILALLKTKFPGVDEATLIRIAEKKATGVTDESQVQPIVDGVSFQDVLNSYGDFRANGAVSSAVINYEKKHNLKDGKPIENPNPNPEEKKEDVPVWAQTLIDSNKNLSTELSALKQEKLQATRQEQILSKAKEYGIPETLVPMLKVTDDADLDVFMKDAKQTFVNAGFAEVKSPEIGGDDKTESEAIAGMISEGTKTIVEQNKN
;
A
#
# COMPACT_ATOMS: atom_id res chain seq x y z
N MET A 1 21.70 -29.29 1.36
CA MET A 1 20.78 -30.05 0.46
C MET A 1 19.55 -29.25 0.07
N LYS A 2 18.74 -28.76 1.01
CA LYS A 2 17.60 -27.85 0.75
C LYS A 2 17.95 -26.69 -0.18
N GLU A 3 19.03 -25.96 0.10
CA GLU A 3 19.42 -24.79 -0.69
C GLU A 3 19.81 -25.14 -2.13
N LYS A 4 20.49 -26.26 -2.34
CA LYS A 4 20.87 -26.76 -3.68
C LYS A 4 19.64 -27.18 -4.49
N ILE A 5 18.70 -27.89 -3.85
CA ILE A 5 17.41 -28.26 -4.46
C ILE A 5 16.59 -27.00 -4.78
N LEU A 6 16.55 -26.02 -3.87
CA LEU A 6 15.83 -24.76 -4.07
C LEU A 6 16.37 -23.96 -5.26
N ALA A 7 17.69 -23.84 -5.37
CA ALA A 7 18.33 -23.12 -6.49
C ALA A 7 17.94 -23.72 -7.85
N LEU A 8 17.94 -25.05 -7.95
CA LEU A 8 17.55 -25.73 -9.19
C LEU A 8 16.04 -25.66 -9.46
N LEU A 9 15.21 -25.70 -8.41
CA LEU A 9 13.76 -25.51 -8.54
C LEU A 9 13.39 -24.09 -9.03
N LYS A 10 14.11 -23.06 -8.59
CA LYS A 10 13.94 -21.68 -9.09
C LYS A 10 14.20 -21.58 -10.59
N THR A 11 15.22 -22.29 -11.08
CA THR A 11 15.52 -22.36 -12.52
C THR A 11 14.47 -23.15 -13.29
N LYS A 12 13.98 -24.27 -12.73
CA LYS A 12 13.01 -25.14 -13.39
C LYS A 12 11.59 -24.56 -13.44
N PHE A 13 11.20 -23.76 -12.45
CA PHE A 13 9.87 -23.18 -12.32
C PHE A 13 9.91 -21.65 -12.24
N PRO A 14 10.29 -20.96 -13.33
CA PRO A 14 10.30 -19.50 -13.36
C PRO A 14 8.87 -18.96 -13.15
N GLY A 15 8.74 -17.96 -12.29
CA GLY A 15 7.44 -17.32 -11.98
C GLY A 15 6.63 -17.97 -10.86
N VAL A 16 7.09 -19.08 -10.27
CA VAL A 16 6.50 -19.63 -9.05
C VAL A 16 7.02 -18.88 -7.83
N ASP A 17 6.10 -18.58 -6.90
CA ASP A 17 6.42 -17.93 -5.62
C ASP A 17 7.52 -18.69 -4.85
N GLU A 18 8.48 -17.93 -4.32
CA GLU A 18 9.66 -18.47 -3.65
C GLU A 18 9.30 -19.26 -2.40
N ALA A 19 8.30 -18.82 -1.61
CA ALA A 19 7.88 -19.55 -0.43
C ALA A 19 7.31 -20.93 -0.78
N THR A 20 6.67 -21.06 -1.93
CA THR A 20 6.16 -22.34 -2.46
C THR A 20 7.30 -23.28 -2.86
N LEU A 21 8.34 -22.75 -3.53
CA LEU A 21 9.53 -23.52 -3.87
C LEU A 21 10.35 -23.93 -2.65
N ILE A 22 10.43 -23.06 -1.63
CA ILE A 22 11.08 -23.37 -0.33
C ILE A 22 10.40 -24.56 0.35
N ARG A 23 9.06 -24.58 0.41
CA ARG A 23 8.29 -25.69 1.00
C ARG A 23 8.55 -27.01 0.28
N ILE A 24 8.59 -26.99 -1.05
CA ILE A 24 8.89 -28.19 -1.86
C ILE A 24 10.33 -28.64 -1.63
N ALA A 25 11.29 -27.72 -1.64
CA ALA A 25 12.69 -28.02 -1.41
C ALA A 25 12.92 -28.63 -0.01
N GLU A 26 12.22 -28.14 1.02
CA GLU A 26 12.30 -28.65 2.38
C GLU A 26 11.75 -30.08 2.49
N LYS A 27 10.57 -30.35 1.91
CA LYS A 27 9.99 -31.68 1.85
C LYS A 27 10.86 -32.66 1.06
N LYS A 28 11.44 -32.22 -0.05
CA LYS A 28 12.29 -33.04 -0.93
C LYS A 28 13.72 -33.21 -0.42
N ALA A 29 14.21 -32.31 0.42
CA ALA A 29 15.53 -32.42 1.06
C ALA A 29 15.52 -33.34 2.29
N THR A 30 14.32 -33.71 2.80
CA THR A 30 14.20 -34.57 3.97
C THR A 30 14.78 -35.95 3.67
N GLY A 31 15.81 -36.35 4.43
CA GLY A 31 16.47 -37.64 4.26
C GLY A 31 17.50 -37.71 3.11
N VAL A 32 17.77 -36.60 2.42
CA VAL A 32 18.76 -36.56 1.34
C VAL A 32 20.11 -36.18 1.93
N THR A 33 21.08 -37.09 1.84
CA THR A 33 22.45 -36.89 2.34
C THR A 33 23.49 -36.81 1.21
N ASP A 34 23.15 -37.28 0.01
CA ASP A 34 24.04 -37.29 -1.15
C ASP A 34 23.65 -36.22 -2.19
N GLU A 35 24.64 -35.41 -2.58
CA GLU A 35 24.52 -34.38 -3.61
C GLU A 35 24.18 -34.92 -4.99
N SER A 36 24.57 -36.17 -5.29
CA SER A 36 24.24 -36.82 -6.57
C SER A 36 22.73 -36.98 -6.78
N GLN A 37 21.95 -37.02 -5.69
CA GLN A 37 20.49 -37.19 -5.73
C GLN A 37 19.74 -35.88 -5.93
N VAL A 38 20.41 -34.72 -5.82
CA VAL A 38 19.78 -33.40 -5.94
C VAL A 38 19.13 -33.20 -7.30
N GLN A 39 19.85 -33.50 -8.38
CA GLN A 39 19.33 -33.29 -9.75
C GLN A 39 18.16 -34.24 -10.07
N PRO A 40 18.24 -35.57 -9.82
CA PRO A 40 17.10 -36.48 -9.98
C PRO A 40 15.87 -36.07 -9.17
N ILE A 41 16.06 -35.59 -7.94
CA ILE A 41 14.97 -35.14 -7.08
C ILE A 41 14.25 -33.94 -7.69
N VAL A 42 15.01 -32.95 -8.18
CA VAL A 42 14.45 -31.76 -8.83
C VAL A 42 13.76 -32.12 -10.13
N ASP A 43 14.34 -33.03 -10.91
CA ASP A 43 13.78 -33.50 -12.17
C ASP A 43 12.44 -34.23 -11.95
N GLY A 44 12.31 -34.96 -10.83
CA GLY A 44 11.06 -35.60 -10.40
C GLY A 44 9.99 -34.66 -9.83
N VAL A 45 10.29 -33.38 -9.57
CA VAL A 45 9.27 -32.39 -9.17
C VAL A 45 8.50 -31.92 -10.41
N SER A 46 7.18 -31.99 -10.34
CA SER A 46 6.25 -31.60 -11.40
C SER A 46 5.46 -30.33 -11.02
N PHE A 47 4.77 -29.73 -12.00
CA PHE A 47 3.88 -28.60 -11.72
C PHE A 47 2.72 -28.97 -10.78
N GLN A 48 2.30 -30.24 -10.77
CA GLN A 48 1.30 -30.73 -9.81
C GLN A 48 1.80 -30.63 -8.36
N ASP A 49 3.08 -30.90 -8.12
CA ASP A 49 3.67 -30.75 -6.78
C ASP A 49 3.67 -29.28 -6.32
N VAL A 50 3.84 -28.35 -7.26
CA VAL A 50 3.75 -26.91 -7.01
C VAL A 50 2.33 -26.50 -6.61
N LEU A 51 1.33 -26.93 -7.38
CA LEU A 51 -0.07 -26.66 -7.09
C LEU A 51 -0.51 -27.28 -5.75
N ASN A 52 -0.08 -28.52 -5.47
CA ASN A 52 -0.38 -29.19 -4.22
C ASN A 52 0.27 -28.50 -3.02
N SER A 53 1.53 -28.06 -3.13
CA SER A 53 2.21 -27.28 -2.09
C SER A 53 1.47 -25.96 -1.79
N TYR A 54 0.96 -25.30 -2.83
CA TYR A 54 0.17 -24.08 -2.69
C TYR A 54 -1.19 -24.32 -2.00
N GLY A 55 -1.90 -25.37 -2.41
CA GLY A 55 -3.17 -25.77 -1.81
C GLY A 55 -3.03 -26.17 -0.34
N ASP A 56 -2.02 -26.97 -0.02
CA ASP A 56 -1.72 -27.43 1.34
C ASP A 56 -1.39 -26.26 2.28
N PHE A 57 -0.60 -25.29 1.82
CA PHE A 57 -0.31 -24.09 2.59
C PHE A 57 -1.58 -23.29 2.93
N ARG A 58 -2.51 -23.15 1.98
CA ARG A 58 -3.77 -22.44 2.21
C ARG A 58 -4.71 -23.21 3.12
N ALA A 59 -4.76 -24.54 3.03
CA ALA A 59 -5.57 -25.39 3.90
C ALA A 59 -5.04 -25.37 5.35
N ASN A 60 -3.72 -25.48 5.53
CA ASN A 60 -3.09 -25.50 6.85
C ASN A 60 -3.13 -24.14 7.55
N GLY A 61 -3.09 -23.02 6.80
CA GLY A 61 -3.21 -21.68 7.38
C GLY A 61 -4.55 -21.43 8.09
N ALA A 62 -5.64 -22.01 7.61
CA ALA A 62 -6.96 -21.88 8.25
C ALA A 62 -7.04 -22.70 9.56
N VAL A 63 -6.48 -23.91 9.57
CA VAL A 63 -6.49 -24.81 10.74
C VAL A 63 -5.60 -24.28 11.85
N SER A 64 -4.37 -23.83 11.55
CA SER A 64 -3.47 -23.25 12.56
C SER A 64 -4.05 -21.98 13.19
N SER A 65 -4.70 -21.12 12.40
CA SER A 65 -5.34 -19.91 12.93
C SER A 65 -6.52 -20.24 13.86
N ALA A 66 -7.33 -21.25 13.51
CA ALA A 66 -8.45 -21.69 14.34
C ALA A 66 -7.96 -22.29 15.68
N VAL A 67 -6.92 -23.13 15.64
CA VAL A 67 -6.32 -23.72 16.84
C VAL A 67 -5.70 -22.64 17.72
N ILE A 68 -4.91 -21.70 17.16
CA ILE A 68 -4.30 -20.61 17.93
C ILE A 68 -5.36 -19.70 18.57
N ASN A 69 -6.43 -19.36 17.84
CA ASN A 69 -7.50 -18.52 18.38
C ASN A 69 -8.29 -19.24 19.47
N TYR A 70 -8.53 -20.54 19.31
CA TYR A 70 -9.17 -21.37 20.33
C TYR A 70 -8.30 -21.51 21.57
N GLU A 71 -7.01 -21.81 21.40
CA GLU A 71 -5.99 -21.86 22.46
C GLU A 71 -5.94 -20.55 23.26
N LYS A 72 -5.88 -19.41 22.58
CA LYS A 72 -5.91 -18.09 23.23
C LYS A 72 -7.22 -17.82 23.97
N LYS A 73 -8.37 -18.14 23.36
CA LYS A 73 -9.69 -17.90 23.95
C LYS A 73 -9.92 -18.74 25.22
N HIS A 74 -9.37 -19.95 25.26
CA HIS A 74 -9.58 -20.90 26.34
C HIS A 74 -8.36 -21.07 27.26
N ASN A 75 -7.34 -20.21 27.12
CA ASN A 75 -6.11 -20.26 27.90
C ASN A 75 -5.46 -21.67 27.87
N LEU A 76 -5.43 -22.26 26.68
CA LEU A 76 -4.86 -23.59 26.41
C LEU A 76 -3.58 -23.46 25.60
N LYS A 77 -2.68 -24.43 25.75
CA LYS A 77 -1.56 -24.64 24.82
C LYS A 77 -1.46 -26.13 24.52
N ASP A 78 -1.44 -26.49 23.23
CA ASP A 78 -1.42 -27.87 22.74
C ASP A 78 -2.56 -28.72 23.34
N GLY A 79 -3.74 -28.11 23.50
CA GLY A 79 -4.93 -28.76 24.06
C GLY A 79 -4.92 -28.95 25.59
N LYS A 80 -3.92 -28.43 26.31
CA LYS A 80 -3.86 -28.49 27.77
C LYS A 80 -4.14 -27.14 28.41
N PRO A 81 -4.91 -27.08 29.52
CA PRO A 81 -5.06 -25.86 30.31
C PRO A 81 -3.70 -25.35 30.76
N ILE A 82 -3.44 -24.07 30.48
CA ILE A 82 -2.30 -23.38 31.05
C ILE A 82 -2.74 -23.05 32.49
N GLU A 83 -2.24 -23.80 33.47
CA GLU A 83 -2.34 -23.40 34.87
C GLU A 83 -1.68 -22.03 34.99
N ASN A 84 -2.42 -21.02 35.46
CA ASN A 84 -1.82 -19.75 35.88
C ASN A 84 -1.06 -20.02 37.18
N PRO A 85 0.29 -19.96 37.23
CA PRO A 85 0.91 -19.45 38.42
C PRO A 85 0.76 -17.93 38.38
N ASN A 86 0.35 -17.38 39.51
CA ASN A 86 0.54 -16.01 40.00
C ASN A 86 1.40 -15.05 39.13
N PRO A 87 1.03 -13.76 39.01
CA PRO A 87 1.83 -12.74 38.31
C PRO A 87 3.01 -12.33 39.20
N ASN A 88 4.04 -13.16 39.25
CA ASN A 88 5.37 -12.73 39.64
C ASN A 88 6.33 -13.33 38.62
N PRO A 89 6.84 -12.54 37.66
CA PRO A 89 7.85 -13.03 36.73
C PRO A 89 9.16 -13.17 37.51
N GLU A 90 9.35 -14.28 38.20
CA GLU A 90 10.72 -14.78 38.38
C GLU A 90 11.18 -15.24 36.99
N GLU A 91 11.90 -14.33 36.34
CA GLU A 91 12.63 -14.57 35.09
C GLU A 91 13.52 -15.82 35.24
N LYS A 92 12.99 -16.99 34.90
CA LYS A 92 13.84 -18.00 34.27
C LYS A 92 14.09 -17.54 32.85
N LYS A 93 15.13 -16.71 32.69
CA LYS A 93 15.81 -16.54 31.41
C LYS A 93 16.36 -17.92 31.05
N GLU A 94 15.61 -18.68 30.27
CA GLU A 94 16.29 -19.55 29.31
C GLU A 94 17.14 -18.59 28.48
N ASP A 95 18.46 -18.71 28.58
CA ASP A 95 19.41 -17.88 27.85
C ASP A 95 19.13 -18.04 26.36
N VAL A 96 18.31 -17.14 25.81
CA VAL A 96 18.19 -16.94 24.38
C VAL A 96 19.61 -16.66 23.92
N PRO A 97 20.20 -17.53 23.08
CA PRO A 97 21.57 -17.32 22.64
C PRO A 97 21.72 -15.89 22.09
N VAL A 98 22.84 -15.21 22.39
CA VAL A 98 23.04 -13.80 22.02
C VAL A 98 22.76 -13.53 20.53
N TRP A 99 23.05 -14.50 19.66
CA TRP A 99 22.73 -14.43 18.23
C TRP A 99 21.21 -14.40 17.95
N ALA A 100 20.40 -15.17 18.69
CA ALA A 100 18.95 -15.20 18.55
C ALA A 100 18.33 -13.91 19.12
N GLN A 101 18.87 -13.38 20.22
CA GLN A 101 18.43 -12.09 20.77
C GLN A 101 18.71 -10.94 19.77
N THR A 102 19.89 -10.96 19.14
CA THR A 102 20.26 -9.97 18.11
C THR A 102 19.31 -10.00 16.91
N LEU A 103 18.87 -11.20 16.48
CA LEU A 103 17.90 -11.36 15.40
C LEU A 103 16.51 -10.87 15.80
N ILE A 104 16.07 -11.15 17.04
CA ILE A 104 14.80 -10.67 17.59
C ILE A 104 14.80 -9.13 17.62
N ASP A 105 15.87 -8.52 18.12
CA ASP A 105 16.00 -7.07 18.21
C ASP A 105 16.05 -6.42 16.82
N SER A 106 16.78 -7.02 15.88
CA SER A 106 16.82 -6.56 14.48
C SER A 106 15.45 -6.64 13.82
N ASN A 107 14.72 -7.73 14.01
CA ASN A 107 13.36 -7.88 13.47
C ASN A 107 12.39 -6.87 14.10
N LYS A 108 12.52 -6.60 15.41
CA LYS A 108 11.72 -5.58 16.09
C LYS A 108 12.00 -4.18 15.56
N ASN A 109 13.28 -3.85 15.33
CA ASN A 109 13.67 -2.57 14.74
C ASN A 109 13.10 -2.44 13.32
N LEU A 110 13.30 -3.44 12.46
CA LEU A 110 12.75 -3.45 11.09
C LEU A 110 11.22 -3.33 11.08
N SER A 111 10.53 -4.03 11.98
CA SER A 111 9.07 -3.91 12.09
C SER A 111 8.63 -2.49 12.49
N THR A 112 9.41 -1.82 13.34
CA THR A 112 9.14 -0.46 13.78
C THR A 112 9.37 0.53 12.64
N GLU A 113 10.49 0.43 11.93
CA GLU A 113 10.81 1.25 10.75
C GLU A 113 9.77 1.05 9.63
N LEU A 114 9.36 -0.19 9.37
CA LEU A 114 8.33 -0.49 8.36
C LEU A 114 6.98 0.13 8.74
N SER A 115 6.61 0.10 10.01
CA SER A 115 5.39 0.77 10.49
C SER A 115 5.47 2.29 10.30
N ALA A 116 6.61 2.90 10.61
CA ALA A 116 6.83 4.33 10.42
C ALA A 116 6.76 4.72 8.93
N LEU A 117 7.42 3.96 8.04
CA LEU A 117 7.36 4.20 6.59
C LEU A 117 5.95 4.07 6.02
N LYS A 118 5.17 3.09 6.49
CA LYS A 118 3.75 2.96 6.08
C LYS A 118 2.93 4.17 6.51
N GLN A 119 3.15 4.67 7.72
CA GLN A 119 2.46 5.85 8.23
C GLN A 119 2.85 7.11 7.46
N GLU A 120 4.14 7.31 7.18
CA GLU A 120 4.63 8.42 6.37
C GLU A 120 4.03 8.40 4.96
N LYS A 121 3.99 7.23 4.32
CA LYS A 121 3.38 7.08 2.99
C LYS A 121 1.87 7.38 3.00
N LEU A 122 1.17 6.97 4.06
CA LEU A 122 -0.26 7.29 4.23
C LEU A 122 -0.47 8.81 4.37
N GLN A 123 0.36 9.48 5.17
CA GLN A 123 0.32 10.92 5.36
C GLN A 123 0.63 11.68 4.06
N ALA A 124 1.67 11.27 3.32
CA ALA A 124 2.01 11.86 2.03
C ALA A 124 0.86 11.71 1.02
N THR A 125 0.28 10.51 0.93
CA THR A 125 -0.89 10.25 0.06
C THR A 125 -2.08 11.12 0.45
N ARG A 126 -2.34 11.29 1.76
CA ARG A 126 -3.42 12.14 2.27
C ARG A 126 -3.16 13.61 1.93
N GLN A 127 -1.92 14.08 2.04
CA GLN A 127 -1.55 15.45 1.71
C GLN A 127 -1.72 15.73 0.21
N GLU A 128 -1.35 14.79 -0.66
CA GLU A 128 -1.61 14.90 -2.11
C GLU A 128 -3.12 14.98 -2.41
N GLN A 129 -3.95 14.19 -1.75
CA GLN A 129 -5.41 14.27 -1.88
C GLN A 129 -5.96 15.62 -1.44
N ILE A 130 -5.47 16.15 -0.30
CA ILE A 130 -5.83 17.47 0.21
C ILE A 130 -5.48 18.56 -0.82
N LEU A 131 -4.25 18.54 -1.35
CA LEU A 131 -3.78 19.50 -2.36
C LEU A 131 -4.61 19.43 -3.63
N SER A 132 -4.89 18.21 -4.12
CA SER A 132 -5.69 18.01 -5.33
C SER A 132 -7.12 18.52 -5.14
N LYS A 133 -7.74 18.25 -3.99
CA LYS A 133 -9.11 18.71 -3.71
C LYS A 133 -9.17 20.22 -3.46
N ALA A 134 -8.20 20.79 -2.75
CA ALA A 134 -8.08 22.23 -2.57
C ALA A 134 -8.01 22.96 -3.92
N LYS A 135 -7.20 22.44 -4.85
CA LYS A 135 -7.11 22.97 -6.22
C LYS A 135 -8.43 22.90 -6.99
N GLU A 136 -9.19 21.81 -6.83
CA GLU A 136 -10.52 21.64 -7.43
C GLU A 136 -11.49 22.75 -6.96
N TYR A 137 -11.42 23.13 -5.68
CA TYR A 137 -12.23 24.21 -5.11
C TYR A 137 -11.63 25.62 -5.32
N GLY A 138 -10.51 25.74 -6.04
CA GLY A 138 -9.85 27.03 -6.29
C GLY A 138 -9.17 27.62 -5.06
N ILE A 139 -8.84 26.80 -4.06
CA ILE A 139 -8.05 27.21 -2.90
C ILE A 139 -6.57 27.15 -3.30
N PRO A 140 -5.82 28.27 -3.24
CA PRO A 140 -4.39 28.26 -3.52
C PRO A 140 -3.63 27.31 -2.60
N GLU A 141 -2.63 26.62 -3.16
CA GLU A 141 -1.74 25.73 -2.42
C GLU A 141 -1.07 26.40 -1.22
N THR A 142 -0.79 27.71 -1.31
CA THR A 142 -0.21 28.50 -0.21
C THR A 142 -1.11 28.62 1.02
N LEU A 143 -2.42 28.45 0.86
CA LEU A 143 -3.40 28.48 1.96
C LEU A 143 -3.69 27.09 2.54
N VAL A 144 -3.37 26.02 1.80
CA VAL A 144 -3.63 24.64 2.24
C VAL A 144 -2.97 24.30 3.58
N PRO A 145 -1.70 24.69 3.88
CA PRO A 145 -1.10 24.46 5.19
C PRO A 145 -1.82 25.15 6.36
N MET A 146 -2.65 26.17 6.09
CA MET A 146 -3.45 26.85 7.11
C MET A 146 -4.75 26.09 7.42
N LEU A 147 -5.16 25.18 6.53
CA LEU A 147 -6.32 24.33 6.70
C LEU A 147 -5.96 23.18 7.64
N LYS A 148 -6.56 23.18 8.84
CA LYS A 148 -6.40 22.09 9.82
C LYS A 148 -7.30 20.90 9.45
N VAL A 149 -7.03 20.29 8.29
CA VAL A 149 -7.76 19.12 7.80
C VAL A 149 -7.45 17.93 8.71
N THR A 150 -8.47 17.31 9.30
CA THR A 150 -8.29 16.07 10.07
C THR A 150 -8.17 14.86 9.14
N ASP A 151 -7.53 13.80 9.64
CA ASP A 151 -7.29 12.58 8.85
C ASP A 151 -8.59 11.92 8.36
N ASP A 152 -9.68 12.07 9.12
CA ASP A 152 -11.02 11.52 8.86
C ASP A 152 -11.96 12.50 8.14
N ALA A 153 -11.53 13.73 7.88
CA ALA A 153 -12.39 14.73 7.24
C ALA A 153 -12.82 14.30 5.83
N ASP A 154 -14.10 14.55 5.51
CA ASP A 154 -14.57 14.55 4.13
C ASP A 154 -13.98 15.77 3.41
N LEU A 155 -13.05 15.52 2.48
CA LEU A 155 -12.34 16.58 1.78
C LEU A 155 -13.26 17.42 0.90
N ASP A 156 -14.36 16.86 0.39
CA ASP A 156 -15.31 17.59 -0.47
C ASP A 156 -16.06 18.64 0.36
N VAL A 157 -16.66 18.18 1.46
CA VAL A 157 -17.38 19.04 2.41
C VAL A 157 -16.46 20.09 3.02
N PHE A 158 -15.27 19.66 3.47
CA PHE A 158 -14.32 20.53 4.14
C PHE A 158 -13.79 21.63 3.20
N MET A 159 -13.37 21.28 1.98
CA MET A 159 -12.81 22.26 1.05
C MET A 159 -13.87 23.23 0.54
N LYS A 160 -15.12 22.77 0.38
CA LYS A 160 -16.25 23.65 0.07
C LYS A 160 -16.50 24.70 1.15
N ASP A 161 -16.51 24.29 2.43
CA ASP A 161 -16.70 25.19 3.57
C ASP A 161 -15.51 26.15 3.75
N ALA A 162 -14.28 25.64 3.58
CA ALA A 162 -13.06 26.44 3.57
C ALA A 162 -13.09 27.51 2.47
N LYS A 163 -13.50 27.15 1.25
CA LYS A 163 -13.68 28.10 0.14
C LYS A 163 -14.66 29.20 0.54
N GLN A 164 -15.83 28.83 1.08
CA GLN A 164 -16.84 29.80 1.48
C GLN A 164 -16.33 30.75 2.57
N THR A 165 -15.57 30.23 3.54
CA THR A 165 -14.95 31.01 4.60
C THR A 165 -13.97 32.03 4.03
N PHE A 166 -13.12 31.64 3.08
CA PHE A 166 -12.21 32.56 2.40
C PHE A 166 -12.95 33.63 1.60
N VAL A 167 -13.98 33.24 0.84
CA VAL A 167 -14.83 34.19 0.09
C VAL A 167 -15.47 35.21 1.04
N ASN A 168 -16.04 34.76 2.16
CA ASN A 168 -16.63 35.64 3.17
C ASN A 168 -15.61 36.59 3.81
N ALA A 169 -14.35 36.17 3.92
CA ALA A 169 -13.24 36.98 4.42
C ALA A 169 -12.69 37.98 3.39
N GLY A 170 -13.30 38.08 2.20
CA GLY A 170 -12.89 39.01 1.15
C GLY A 170 -11.82 38.46 0.21
N PHE A 171 -11.58 37.15 0.22
CA PHE A 171 -10.74 36.51 -0.79
C PHE A 171 -11.48 36.51 -2.13
N ALA A 172 -11.03 37.33 -3.08
CA ALA A 172 -11.55 37.30 -4.43
C ALA A 172 -11.20 35.96 -5.08
N GLU A 173 -12.19 35.32 -5.72
CA GLU A 173 -11.99 34.03 -6.40
C GLU A 173 -10.76 34.07 -7.30
N VAL A 174 -9.76 33.25 -6.98
CA VAL A 174 -8.74 32.88 -7.96
C VAL A 174 -9.45 31.98 -8.94
N LYS A 175 -9.92 32.54 -10.07
CA LYS A 175 -10.30 31.70 -11.21
C LYS A 175 -9.07 30.88 -11.58
N SER A 176 -9.10 29.59 -11.26
CA SER A 176 -8.19 28.61 -11.87
C SER A 176 -8.22 28.86 -13.37
N PRO A 177 -7.07 28.94 -14.07
CA PRO A 177 -7.07 28.90 -15.52
C PRO A 177 -7.93 27.70 -15.92
N GLU A 178 -9.02 27.99 -16.61
CA GLU A 178 -9.93 26.99 -17.13
C GLU A 178 -9.06 25.98 -17.89
N ILE A 179 -9.07 24.72 -17.49
CA ILE A 179 -8.42 23.66 -18.25
C ILE A 179 -9.10 23.68 -19.62
N GLY A 180 -8.46 24.35 -20.58
CA GLY A 180 -8.93 24.51 -21.95
C GLY A 180 -10.27 25.25 -22.08
N GLY A 181 -10.34 26.50 -21.63
CA GLY A 181 -11.30 27.43 -22.20
C GLY A 181 -11.01 27.57 -23.69
N ASP A 182 -12.01 27.30 -24.51
CA ASP A 182 -11.93 27.26 -25.97
C ASP A 182 -11.54 28.65 -26.51
N ASP A 183 -10.25 28.89 -26.77
CA ASP A 183 -9.69 30.10 -27.40
C ASP A 183 -10.43 30.46 -28.72
N LYS A 184 -11.18 29.51 -29.29
CA LYS A 184 -12.07 29.72 -30.42
C LYS A 184 -13.24 30.66 -30.11
N THR A 185 -13.85 30.58 -28.93
CA THR A 185 -15.03 31.40 -28.61
C THR A 185 -14.70 32.89 -28.44
N GLU A 186 -13.57 33.21 -27.82
CA GLU A 186 -13.11 34.60 -27.70
C GLU A 186 -12.65 35.16 -29.06
N SER A 187 -11.92 34.37 -29.85
CA SER A 187 -11.49 34.80 -31.19
C SER A 187 -12.67 34.95 -32.17
N GLU A 188 -13.68 34.08 -32.10
CA GLU A 188 -14.93 34.20 -32.88
C GLU A 188 -15.76 35.41 -32.44
N ALA A 189 -15.84 35.70 -31.14
CA ALA A 189 -16.52 36.90 -30.63
C ALA A 189 -15.84 38.19 -31.09
N ILE A 190 -14.50 38.24 -31.03
CA ILE A 190 -13.71 39.39 -31.50
C ILE A 190 -13.84 39.55 -33.03
N ALA A 191 -13.78 38.47 -33.80
CA ALA A 191 -13.97 38.51 -35.24
C ALA A 191 -15.38 39.00 -35.62
N GLY A 192 -16.41 38.58 -34.87
CA GLY A 192 -17.78 39.05 -35.00
C GLY A 192 -17.87 40.57 -34.82
N MET A 193 -17.36 41.09 -33.70
CA MET A 193 -17.38 42.53 -33.40
C MET A 193 -16.61 43.37 -34.43
N ILE A 194 -15.47 42.88 -34.91
CA ILE A 194 -14.71 43.54 -35.98
C ILE A 194 -15.54 43.60 -37.26
N SER A 195 -16.18 42.49 -37.65
CA SER A 195 -16.99 42.42 -38.87
C SER A 195 -18.19 43.38 -38.82
N GLU A 196 -18.85 43.49 -37.67
CA GLU A 196 -19.99 44.39 -37.44
C GLU A 196 -19.56 45.86 -37.43
N GLY A 197 -18.45 46.17 -36.75
CA GLY A 197 -17.83 47.49 -36.79
C GLY A 197 -17.42 47.90 -38.20
N THR A 198 -16.90 46.97 -39.00
CA THR A 198 -16.50 47.27 -40.39
C THR A 198 -17.71 47.54 -41.28
N LYS A 199 -18.81 46.77 -41.12
CA LYS A 199 -20.05 46.99 -41.87
C LYS A 199 -20.69 48.34 -41.56
N THR A 200 -20.76 48.71 -40.28
CA THR A 200 -21.32 49.99 -39.85
C THR A 200 -20.52 51.17 -40.38
N ILE A 201 -19.18 51.10 -40.38
CA ILE A 201 -18.31 52.13 -40.98
C ILE A 201 -18.54 52.23 -42.49
N VAL A 202 -18.72 51.11 -43.19
CA VAL A 202 -18.98 51.10 -44.64
C VAL A 202 -20.36 51.68 -44.98
N GLU A 203 -21.38 51.41 -44.17
CA GLU A 203 -22.71 52.01 -44.34
C GLU A 203 -22.73 53.51 -44.00
N GLN A 204 -21.99 53.95 -42.98
CA GLN A 204 -21.83 55.37 -42.69
C GLN A 204 -21.14 56.14 -43.80
N ASN A 205 -20.19 55.53 -44.52
CA ASN A 205 -19.50 56.16 -45.66
C ASN A 205 -20.29 56.12 -46.98
N LYS A 206 -21.48 55.48 -47.00
CA LYS A 206 -22.37 55.44 -48.17
C LYS A 206 -23.49 56.48 -48.13
N ASN A 207 -23.66 57.18 -47.00
CA ASN A 207 -24.50 58.37 -46.85
C ASN A 207 -23.64 59.64 -46.93
#